data_AF-A0A496PRM1-F1
#
_entry.id   AF-A0A496PRM1-F1
#
_cell.length_a   1.000
_cell.length_b   1.000
_cell.length_c   1.000
_cell.angle_alpha   90.00
_cell.angle_beta   90.00
_cell.angle_gamma   90.00
#
_symmetry.space_group_name_H-M   'P 1'
#
loop_
_entity.id
_entity.type
_entity.pdbx_description
1 polymer ?
#
loop_
_entity_poly.entity_id
_entity_poly.type
_entity_poly.pdbx_seq_one_letter_code
_entity_poly.pdbx_strand_id
1 'polypeptide(L)'
;MRIEEITNTSDIDKLLSIVETYSKTTEELNLSKKQFLKELGEAGNNRHIFIGFKDDVVVAMIQIILNNADNDPNLANGKDIAHLHNLQVRNELQGNGFGKQMIAFAEDKARQMGKKVLTLGVDDFNERAIDLYKKLGYEIFKESLGRFPGERCFDMKKAL
;
A
#
# COMPACT_ATOMS: atom_id res chain seq x y z
N MET A 1 16.05 4.61 6.49
CA MET A 1 14.69 4.77 7.05
C MET A 1 14.45 3.59 7.98
N ARG A 2 13.92 3.82 9.19
CA ARG A 2 13.46 2.75 10.09
C ARG A 2 12.04 2.37 9.66
N ILE A 3 11.68 1.09 9.61
CA ILE A 3 10.33 0.65 9.24
C ILE A 3 9.77 -0.20 10.37
N GLU A 4 8.54 0.08 10.78
CA GLU A 4 7.84 -0.63 11.84
C GLU A 4 6.49 -1.14 11.36
N GLU A 5 6.08 -2.27 11.91
CA GLU A 5 4.72 -2.78 11.73
C GLU A 5 3.79 -2.20 12.79
N ILE A 6 2.60 -1.81 12.38
CA ILE A 6 1.56 -1.28 13.25
C ILE A 6 0.39 -2.25 13.28
N THR A 7 -0.02 -2.62 14.49
CA THR A 7 -1.15 -3.55 14.72
C THR A 7 -2.23 -3.00 15.65
N ASN A 8 -2.02 -1.81 16.22
CA ASN A 8 -2.92 -1.23 17.23
C ASN A 8 -3.53 0.10 16.76
N THR A 9 -4.79 0.32 17.15
CA THR A 9 -5.51 1.58 16.93
C THR A 9 -4.92 2.77 17.67
N SER A 10 -4.13 2.56 18.73
CA SER A 10 -3.39 3.63 19.41
C SER A 10 -2.41 4.37 18.49
N ASP A 11 -1.98 3.74 17.39
CA ASP A 11 -1.03 4.31 16.44
C ASP A 11 -1.71 4.97 15.22
N ILE A 12 -3.04 5.11 15.23
CA ILE A 12 -3.78 5.63 14.08
C ILE A 12 -3.34 7.04 13.66
N ASP A 13 -2.94 7.88 14.61
CA ASP A 13 -2.49 9.25 14.32
C ASP A 13 -1.23 9.26 13.45
N LYS A 14 -0.38 8.22 13.55
CA LYS A 14 0.78 8.06 12.65
C LYS A 14 0.34 7.86 11.20
N LEU A 15 -0.69 7.05 10.97
CA LEU A 15 -1.26 6.83 9.62
C LEU A 15 -1.94 8.09 9.08
N LEU A 16 -2.70 8.78 9.93
CA LEU A 16 -3.38 10.02 9.57
C LEU A 16 -2.39 11.14 9.22
N SER A 17 -1.25 11.22 9.90
CA SER A 17 -0.23 12.25 9.64
C SER A 17 0.33 12.26 8.22
N ILE A 18 0.31 11.10 7.51
CA ILE A 18 0.69 11.03 6.09
C ILE A 18 -0.44 11.60 5.24
N VAL A 19 -1.67 11.16 5.52
CA VAL A 19 -2.86 11.53 4.77
C VAL A 19 -3.16 13.02 4.85
N GLU A 20 -2.87 13.66 5.99
CA GLU A 20 -3.00 15.10 6.21
C GLU A 20 -2.13 15.93 5.26
N THR A 21 -1.00 15.40 4.76
CA THR A 21 -0.11 16.13 3.83
C THR A 21 -0.71 16.35 2.44
N TYR A 22 -1.84 15.70 2.14
CA TYR A 22 -2.56 15.81 0.88
C TYR A 22 -3.72 16.82 0.92
N SER A 23 -3.71 17.75 1.88
CA SER A 23 -4.66 18.87 2.00
C SER A 23 -6.14 18.45 2.04
N LYS A 24 -6.42 17.35 2.74
CA LYS A 24 -7.77 16.80 2.86
C LYS A 24 -8.68 17.69 3.70
N THR A 25 -9.95 17.75 3.34
CA THR A 25 -11.02 18.29 4.20
C THR A 25 -11.18 17.46 5.47
N THR A 26 -11.78 18.04 6.50
CA THR A 26 -12.10 17.32 7.75
C THR A 26 -12.95 16.07 7.51
N GLU A 27 -13.87 16.12 6.53
CA GLU A 27 -14.71 14.98 6.17
C GLU A 27 -13.89 13.84 5.56
N GLU A 28 -13.01 14.13 4.60
CA GLU A 28 -12.16 13.12 3.98
C GLU A 28 -11.14 12.53 4.97
N LEU A 29 -10.66 13.32 5.93
CA LEU A 29 -9.80 12.83 7.01
C LEU A 29 -10.58 11.86 7.92
N ASN A 30 -11.83 12.19 8.26
CA ASN A 30 -12.71 11.30 9.03
C ASN A 30 -13.02 9.99 8.29
N LEU A 31 -13.24 10.05 6.96
CA LEU A 31 -13.39 8.86 6.13
C LEU A 31 -12.12 8.01 6.11
N SER A 32 -10.95 8.65 5.97
CA SER A 32 -9.65 7.96 6.03
C SER A 32 -9.44 7.29 7.39
N LYS A 33 -9.81 7.97 8.50
CA LYS A 33 -9.77 7.42 9.85
C LYS A 33 -10.65 6.19 10.00
N LYS A 34 -11.91 6.25 9.52
CA LYS A 34 -12.82 5.10 9.55
C LYS A 34 -12.26 3.91 8.77
N GLN A 35 -11.66 4.18 7.61
CA GLN A 35 -11.03 3.14 6.79
C GLN A 35 -9.82 2.52 7.50
N PHE A 36 -8.93 3.32 8.08
CA PHE A 36 -7.79 2.80 8.84
C PHE A 36 -8.21 1.98 10.07
N LEU A 37 -9.27 2.38 10.79
CA LEU A 37 -9.78 1.59 11.91
C LEU A 37 -10.24 0.20 11.46
N LYS A 38 -10.88 0.10 10.29
CA LYS A 38 -11.27 -1.19 9.69
C LYS A 38 -10.03 -2.02 9.32
N GLU A 39 -9.05 -1.40 8.67
CA GLU A 39 -7.80 -2.06 8.26
C GLU A 39 -6.99 -2.55 9.47
N LEU A 40 -6.92 -1.76 10.55
CA LEU A 40 -6.27 -2.14 11.80
C LEU A 40 -6.98 -3.29 12.50
N GLY A 41 -8.29 -3.47 12.30
CA GLY A 41 -9.02 -4.65 12.74
C GLY A 41 -8.57 -5.96 12.07
N GLU A 42 -7.90 -5.88 10.92
CA GLU A 42 -7.31 -7.01 10.19
C GLU A 42 -5.80 -7.17 10.45
N ALA A 43 -5.19 -6.23 11.19
CA ALA A 43 -3.75 -6.11 11.33
C ALA A 43 -3.14 -7.28 12.13
N GLY A 44 -1.97 -7.72 11.69
CA GLY A 44 -1.26 -8.88 12.26
C GLY A 44 -1.86 -10.23 11.85
N ASN A 45 -2.89 -10.25 11.01
CA ASN A 45 -3.49 -11.46 10.46
C ASN A 45 -3.59 -11.36 8.93
N ASN A 46 -4.74 -10.97 8.37
CA ASN A 46 -4.89 -10.86 6.92
C ASN A 46 -4.17 -9.62 6.35
N ARG A 47 -3.90 -8.63 7.19
CA ARG A 47 -3.26 -7.38 6.80
C ARG A 47 -2.02 -7.12 7.64
N HIS A 48 -0.96 -6.68 6.99
CA HIS A 48 0.22 -6.14 7.66
C HIS A 48 0.38 -4.68 7.23
N ILE A 49 0.52 -3.77 8.19
CA ILE A 49 0.58 -2.33 7.96
C ILE A 49 1.95 -1.84 8.43
N PHE A 50 2.71 -1.22 7.54
CA PHE A 50 4.06 -0.76 7.84
C PHE A 50 4.19 0.74 7.66
N ILE A 51 4.90 1.37 8.60
CA ILE A 51 5.22 2.79 8.58
C ILE A 51 6.73 2.99 8.53
N GLY A 52 7.19 3.85 7.64
CA GLY A 52 8.57 4.29 7.52
C GLY A 52 8.83 5.58 8.29
N PHE A 53 9.93 5.62 9.04
CA PHE A 53 10.40 6.74 9.84
C PHE A 53 11.77 7.24 9.36
N LYS A 54 11.90 8.57 9.26
CA LYS A 54 13.17 9.25 9.10
C LYS A 54 13.25 10.34 10.17
N ASP A 55 14.29 10.29 11.00
CA ASP A 55 14.51 11.24 12.09
C ASP A 55 13.25 11.40 12.99
N ASP A 56 12.64 10.26 13.33
CA ASP A 56 11.38 10.09 14.08
C ASP A 56 10.12 10.71 13.46
N VAL A 57 10.22 11.26 12.26
CA VAL A 57 9.07 11.68 11.45
C VAL A 57 8.57 10.51 10.62
N VAL A 58 7.25 10.27 10.65
CA VAL A 58 6.57 9.33 9.76
C VAL A 58 6.64 9.87 8.33
N VAL A 59 7.29 9.15 7.40
CA VAL A 59 7.52 9.61 6.03
C VAL A 59 6.78 8.82 4.96
N ALA A 60 6.41 7.57 5.24
CA ALA A 60 5.72 6.71 4.29
C ALA A 60 4.95 5.57 4.99
N MET A 61 3.98 4.99 4.29
CA MET A 61 3.32 3.75 4.71
C MET A 61 3.12 2.81 3.52
N ILE A 62 3.00 1.51 3.79
CA ILE A 62 2.59 0.49 2.83
C ILE A 62 1.90 -0.64 3.59
N GLN A 63 0.96 -1.31 2.94
CA GLN A 63 0.25 -2.44 3.51
C GLN A 63 0.40 -3.68 2.63
N ILE A 64 0.34 -4.86 3.25
CA ILE A 64 0.28 -6.16 2.56
C ILE A 64 -1.01 -6.86 2.98
N ILE A 65 -1.80 -7.30 2.02
CA ILE A 65 -2.99 -8.14 2.21
C ILE A 65 -2.64 -9.57 1.79
N LEU A 66 -2.89 -10.54 2.66
CA LEU A 66 -2.51 -11.94 2.42
C LEU A 66 -3.59 -12.76 1.71
N ASN A 67 -4.86 -12.40 1.86
CA ASN A 67 -5.98 -13.12 1.28
C ASN A 67 -7.15 -12.19 0.93
N ASN A 68 -7.88 -12.55 -0.12
CA ASN A 68 -9.14 -11.93 -0.53
C ASN A 68 -9.06 -10.40 -0.72
N ALA A 69 -7.96 -9.92 -1.30
CA ALA A 69 -7.85 -8.52 -1.72
C ALA A 69 -8.89 -8.25 -2.82
N ASP A 70 -9.77 -7.28 -2.60
CA ASP A 70 -10.87 -6.89 -3.51
C ASP A 70 -11.76 -8.03 -4.01
N ASN A 71 -11.87 -9.11 -3.23
CA ASN A 71 -12.54 -10.35 -3.61
C ASN A 71 -12.02 -10.99 -4.92
N ASP A 72 -10.76 -10.71 -5.27
CA ASP A 72 -10.09 -11.30 -6.43
C ASP A 72 -8.94 -12.23 -5.97
N PRO A 73 -9.06 -13.56 -6.19
CA PRO A 73 -8.00 -14.51 -5.83
C PRO A 73 -6.71 -14.32 -6.65
N ASN A 74 -6.73 -13.56 -7.75
CA ASN A 74 -5.52 -13.20 -8.50
C ASN A 74 -4.72 -12.09 -7.81
N LEU A 75 -5.31 -11.36 -6.86
CA LEU A 75 -4.64 -10.30 -6.10
C LEU A 75 -4.04 -10.83 -4.80
N ALA A 76 -4.79 -11.61 -4.03
CA ALA A 76 -4.29 -12.30 -2.85
C ALA A 76 -5.12 -13.55 -2.55
N ASN A 77 -4.47 -14.70 -2.33
CA ASN A 77 -5.14 -16.00 -2.29
C ASN A 77 -4.92 -16.81 -0.99
N GLY A 78 -4.29 -16.20 0.02
CA GLY A 78 -3.96 -16.86 1.29
C GLY A 78 -2.83 -17.90 1.20
N LYS A 79 -2.30 -18.15 0.00
CA LYS A 79 -1.26 -19.14 -0.28
C LYS A 79 0.03 -18.43 -0.68
N ASP A 80 0.24 -18.24 -1.97
CA ASP A 80 1.49 -17.78 -2.58
C ASP A 80 1.40 -16.40 -3.24
N ILE A 81 0.21 -15.80 -3.30
CA ILE A 81 0.00 -14.45 -3.83
C ILE A 81 -0.44 -13.52 -2.69
N ALA A 82 0.22 -12.37 -2.57
CA ALA A 82 -0.20 -11.27 -1.70
C ALA A 82 -0.34 -9.96 -2.49
N HIS A 83 -1.06 -9.00 -1.91
CA HIS A 83 -1.37 -7.72 -2.55
C HIS A 83 -0.79 -6.55 -1.75
N LEU A 84 -0.05 -5.66 -2.41
CA LEU A 84 0.34 -4.37 -1.86
C LEU A 84 -0.86 -3.43 -1.92
N HIS A 85 -1.13 -2.80 -0.79
CA HIS A 85 -2.21 -1.83 -0.66
C HIS A 85 -1.69 -0.55 -0.01
N ASN A 86 -2.31 0.58 -0.37
CA ASN A 86 -2.14 1.87 0.30
C ASN A 86 -0.68 2.34 0.47
N LEU A 87 0.15 2.22 -0.58
CA LEU A 87 1.47 2.85 -0.60
C LEU A 87 1.29 4.37 -0.67
N GLN A 88 1.73 5.07 0.37
CA GLN A 88 1.75 6.54 0.40
C GLN A 88 3.08 7.05 0.96
N VAL A 89 3.53 8.18 0.45
CA VAL A 89 4.69 8.93 0.94
C VAL A 89 4.19 10.33 1.23
N ARG A 90 4.60 10.95 2.35
CA ARG A 90 4.25 12.34 2.63
C ARG A 90 4.41 13.20 1.38
N ASN A 91 3.42 14.04 1.09
CA ASN A 91 3.31 14.76 -0.18
C ASN A 91 4.57 15.55 -0.54
N GLU A 92 5.12 16.29 0.43
CA GLU A 92 6.33 17.09 0.30
C GLU A 92 7.64 16.26 0.22
N LEU A 93 7.59 14.96 0.49
CA LEU A 93 8.74 14.06 0.45
C LEU A 93 8.73 13.13 -0.76
N GLN A 94 7.71 13.20 -1.62
CA GLN A 94 7.67 12.44 -2.86
C GLN A 94 8.89 12.76 -3.74
N GLY A 95 9.44 11.74 -4.40
CA GLY A 95 10.59 11.89 -5.32
C GLY A 95 11.92 11.59 -4.66
N ASN A 96 11.95 11.46 -3.34
CA ASN A 96 13.16 11.17 -2.57
C ASN A 96 13.41 9.67 -2.33
N GLY A 97 12.77 8.80 -3.11
CA GLY A 97 12.99 7.35 -3.08
C GLY A 97 12.33 6.58 -1.91
N PHE A 98 11.54 7.23 -1.05
CA PHE A 98 10.85 6.53 0.06
C PHE A 98 9.88 5.46 -0.42
N GLY A 99 9.09 5.72 -1.48
CA GLY A 99 8.19 4.71 -2.05
C GLY A 99 8.93 3.45 -2.52
N LYS A 100 10.07 3.64 -3.20
CA LYS A 100 10.95 2.53 -3.61
C LYS A 100 11.47 1.73 -2.41
N GLN A 101 11.86 2.40 -1.32
CA GLN A 101 12.32 1.73 -0.09
C GLN A 101 11.19 0.92 0.56
N MET A 102 9.96 1.46 0.63
CA MET A 102 8.81 0.74 1.18
C MET A 102 8.45 -0.49 0.36
N ILE A 103 8.50 -0.41 -0.98
CA ILE A 103 8.22 -1.55 -1.86
C ILE A 103 9.28 -2.64 -1.67
N ALA A 104 10.57 -2.29 -1.68
CA ALA A 104 11.64 -3.26 -1.46
C ALA A 104 11.49 -4.00 -0.12
N PHE A 105 11.19 -3.25 0.94
CA PHE A 105 10.89 -3.85 2.24
C PHE A 105 9.68 -4.79 2.20
N ALA A 106 8.59 -4.39 1.53
CA ALA A 106 7.38 -5.19 1.45
C ALA A 106 7.57 -6.46 0.60
N GLU A 107 8.37 -6.40 -0.46
CA GLU A 107 8.80 -7.58 -1.23
C GLU A 107 9.56 -8.57 -0.34
N ASP A 108 10.52 -8.10 0.46
CA ASP A 108 11.27 -8.95 1.38
C ASP A 108 10.39 -9.55 2.48
N LYS A 109 9.44 -8.77 3.01
CA LYS A 109 8.46 -9.29 3.96
C LYS A 109 7.55 -10.33 3.34
N ALA A 110 7.08 -10.11 2.11
CA ALA A 110 6.28 -11.09 1.40
C ALA A 110 7.05 -12.40 1.16
N ARG A 111 8.34 -12.33 0.79
CA ARG A 111 9.23 -13.52 0.69
C ARG A 111 9.34 -14.25 2.03
N GLN A 112 9.57 -13.52 3.13
CA GLN A 112 9.64 -14.10 4.48
C GLN A 112 8.34 -14.81 4.89
N MET A 113 7.19 -14.32 4.40
CA MET A 113 5.87 -14.94 4.59
C MET A 113 5.55 -16.06 3.59
N GLY A 114 6.54 -16.51 2.79
CA GLY A 114 6.38 -17.61 1.83
C GLY A 114 5.61 -17.25 0.56
N LYS A 115 5.43 -15.95 0.27
CA LYS A 115 4.78 -15.50 -0.96
C LYS A 115 5.73 -15.56 -2.14
N LYS A 116 5.22 -15.92 -3.30
CA LYS A 116 5.94 -16.07 -4.57
C LYS A 116 5.59 -14.97 -5.56
N VAL A 117 4.42 -14.35 -5.41
CA VAL A 117 3.96 -13.26 -6.26
C VAL A 117 3.43 -12.14 -5.39
N LEU A 118 3.78 -10.92 -5.76
CA LEU A 118 3.23 -9.71 -5.18
C LEU A 118 2.46 -8.94 -6.24
N THR A 119 1.23 -8.55 -5.92
CA THR A 119 0.37 -7.76 -6.80
C THR A 119 0.12 -6.37 -6.24
N LEU A 120 -0.38 -5.46 -7.07
CA LEU A 120 -0.83 -4.12 -6.68
C LEU A 120 -1.84 -3.60 -7.71
N GLY A 121 -2.68 -2.66 -7.30
CA GLY A 121 -3.50 -1.86 -8.20
C GLY A 121 -2.93 -0.44 -8.31
N VAL A 122 -3.02 0.17 -9.50
CA VAL A 122 -2.68 1.57 -9.71
C VAL A 122 -3.64 2.22 -10.71
N ASP A 123 -4.18 3.38 -10.36
CA ASP A 123 -5.04 4.14 -11.27
C ASP A 123 -4.29 4.50 -12.56
N ASP A 124 -4.98 4.44 -13.70
CA ASP A 124 -4.37 4.60 -15.03
C ASP A 124 -3.77 5.99 -15.27
N PHE A 125 -4.28 7.01 -14.60
CA PHE A 125 -3.76 8.38 -14.62
C PHE A 125 -2.50 8.58 -13.75
N ASN A 126 -2.13 7.62 -12.89
CA ASN A 126 -0.97 7.75 -12.00
C ASN A 126 0.32 7.29 -12.68
N GLU A 127 0.70 7.99 -13.75
CA GLU A 127 1.87 7.67 -14.60
C GLU A 127 3.16 7.51 -13.77
N ARG A 128 3.33 8.36 -12.75
CA ARG A 128 4.50 8.32 -11.87
C ARG A 128 4.60 7.00 -11.09
N ALA A 129 3.48 6.49 -10.57
CA ALA A 129 3.48 5.21 -9.86
C ALA A 129 3.66 4.04 -10.84
N ILE A 130 2.98 4.09 -11.99
CA ILE A 130 3.14 3.10 -13.07
C ILE A 130 4.60 2.96 -13.49
N ASP A 131 5.30 4.08 -13.73
CA ASP A 131 6.71 4.10 -14.08
C ASP A 131 7.61 3.52 -12.98
N LEU A 132 7.31 3.83 -11.72
CA LEU A 132 8.03 3.25 -10.58
C LEU A 132 7.86 1.73 -10.58
N TYR A 133 6.63 1.22 -10.68
CA TYR A 133 6.35 -0.21 -10.62
C TYR A 133 6.98 -0.96 -11.80
N LYS A 134 6.89 -0.43 -13.03
CA LYS A 134 7.57 -0.99 -14.21
C LYS A 134 9.09 -1.08 -14.00
N LYS A 135 9.72 -0.02 -13.49
CA LYS A 135 11.17 -0.01 -13.17
C LYS A 135 11.56 -1.01 -12.09
N LEU A 136 10.62 -1.37 -11.21
CA LEU A 136 10.82 -2.37 -10.17
C LEU A 136 10.52 -3.80 -10.64
N GLY A 137 10.12 -3.99 -11.90
CA GLY A 137 9.85 -5.30 -12.50
C GLY A 137 8.41 -5.79 -12.32
N TYR A 138 7.47 -4.89 -12.01
CA TYR A 138 6.05 -5.22 -12.06
C TYR A 138 5.52 -5.09 -13.48
N GLU A 139 4.67 -6.03 -13.86
CA GLU A 139 4.02 -6.07 -15.17
C GLU A 139 2.51 -6.00 -15.00
N ILE A 140 1.85 -5.24 -15.88
CA ILE A 140 0.39 -5.20 -15.95
C ILE A 140 -0.08 -6.59 -16.40
N PHE A 141 -1.00 -7.20 -15.67
CA PHE A 141 -1.58 -8.49 -16.04
C PHE A 141 -3.10 -8.45 -16.21
N LYS A 142 -3.75 -7.38 -15.75
CA LYS A 142 -5.19 -7.19 -15.83
C LYS A 142 -5.53 -5.69 -15.76
N GLU A 143 -6.56 -5.29 -16.48
CA GLU A 143 -7.23 -4.00 -16.29
C GLU A 143 -8.53 -4.22 -15.52
N SER A 144 -8.81 -3.35 -14.57
CA SER A 144 -10.00 -3.36 -13.71
C SER A 144 -10.69 -2.01 -13.73
N LEU A 145 -11.96 -1.96 -13.33
CA LEU A 145 -12.65 -0.68 -13.14
C LEU A 145 -12.02 0.09 -11.98
N GLY A 146 -11.81 1.39 -12.19
CA GLY A 146 -11.34 2.30 -11.15
C GLY A 146 -12.42 2.61 -10.11
N ARG A 147 -12.09 3.51 -9.17
CA ARG A 147 -12.99 3.86 -8.07
C ARG A 147 -14.21 4.64 -8.54
N PHE A 148 -14.05 5.51 -9.55
CA PHE A 148 -15.13 6.31 -10.10
C PHE A 148 -15.50 5.85 -11.52
N PRO A 149 -16.76 6.10 -11.96
CA PRO A 149 -17.19 5.73 -13.32
C PRO A 149 -16.28 6.32 -14.39
N GLY A 150 -15.79 5.46 -15.28
CA GLY A 150 -14.89 5.84 -16.38
C GLY A 150 -13.40 5.78 -16.02
N GLU A 151 -13.05 5.64 -14.74
CA GLU A 151 -11.66 5.39 -14.35
C GLU A 151 -11.29 3.93 -14.56
N ARG A 152 -9.99 3.69 -14.78
CA ARG A 152 -9.42 2.35 -14.90
C ARG A 152 -8.29 2.19 -13.89
N CYS A 153 -8.12 0.96 -13.44
CA CYS A 153 -7.02 0.54 -12.61
C CYS A 153 -6.21 -0.53 -13.36
N PHE A 154 -4.89 -0.41 -13.34
CA PHE A 154 -3.99 -1.48 -13.78
C PHE A 154 -3.62 -2.36 -12.60
N ASP A 155 -4.03 -3.61 -12.65
CA ASP A 155 -3.54 -4.64 -11.73
C ASP A 155 -2.19 -5.14 -12.26
N MET A 156 -1.16 -4.98 -11.44
CA MET A 156 0.22 -5.33 -11.76
C MET A 156 0.71 -6.44 -10.84
N LYS A 157 1.63 -7.27 -11.34
CA LYS A 157 2.25 -8.37 -10.57
C LYS A 157 3.75 -8.45 -10.79
N LYS A 158 4.44 -9.01 -9.80
CA LYS A 158 5.86 -9.33 -9.86
C LYS A 158 6.10 -10.68 -9.17
N ALA A 159 6.92 -11.52 -9.79
CA ALA A 159 7.47 -12.71 -9.14
C ALA A 159 8.54 -12.28 -8.12
N LEU A 160 8.46 -12.83 -6.90
CA LEU A 160 9.34 -12.47 -5.79
C LEU A 160 10.62 -13.31 -5.76
#